data_AF-A0AAV4MUI2-F1
#
_entry.id   AF-A0AAV4MUI2-F1
#
_cell.length_a   1.000
_cell.length_b   1.000
_cell.length_c   1.000
_cell.angle_alpha   90.00
_cell.angle_beta   90.00
_cell.angle_gamma   90.00
#
_symmetry.space_group_name_H-M   'P 1'
#
loop_
_entity.id
_entity.type
_entity.pdbx_description
1 polymer ?
#
loop_
_entity_poly.entity_id
_entity_poly.type
_entity_poly.pdbx_seq_one_letter_code
_entity_poly.pdbx_strand_id
1 'polypeptide(L)'
;MDTNSNPQPIPVHQEWTTSAFMENRRKFNIDLAPKIMFSRGSLVELLITSNIARYAEFQCITRILVYTNGHIEQVPCSRADVFSTENVNLVEKRMLMKFMNFCSKFEEQSADFVGYEDKPFVEFLKSQKLTSNIQHYIIHAIAMVDESCSTLQGLKATQKFLLSLGRYGNSPFLCTCYGSAELPQCFCRLCAVYEGMYYLKRQVDGIFTDQENKCTGIISRGQRIDCEWIVMESTYAPVNYYTLSNPQRISRAILISDASIYPSEKERLPPTSGMKSAVTVLEFNSKNYVCPEDLYLVYMCCRSSNATASEDLKEAVELLFTTENTDIVDDKQNQKPKLLWSVYFNQLDTSTINLDEDCPTAVFLTSNPDLDLDYEHAVKQAHEIFEAMYPGEEFLPRAPDPEDILIEMHNNPGDEGECGKIENDVSSMDGDGENNTADEDGENNTADKDGENNIADEDGDQNAQESSEAIANDEN
;
A
#
# COMPACT_ATOMS: atom_id res chain seq x y z
N MET A 1 2.59 -55.15 -4.04
CA MET A 1 3.46 -54.72 -5.15
C MET A 1 2.48 -54.09 -6.13
N ASP A 2 2.27 -52.78 -6.14
CA ASP A 2 3.26 -51.71 -6.16
C ASP A 2 2.86 -50.50 -5.30
N THR A 3 3.79 -50.06 -4.45
CA THR A 3 3.73 -48.77 -3.76
C THR A 3 5.03 -48.05 -4.08
N ASN A 4 5.05 -47.35 -5.22
CA ASN A 4 6.09 -46.37 -5.55
C ASN A 4 5.44 -45.00 -5.64
N SER A 5 5.02 -44.48 -4.48
CA SER A 5 4.86 -43.04 -4.30
C SER A 5 6.24 -42.47 -4.04
N ASN A 6 6.90 -41.95 -5.08
CA ASN A 6 8.10 -41.14 -4.90
C ASN A 6 7.76 -40.01 -3.91
N PRO A 7 8.51 -39.84 -2.80
CA PRO A 7 8.34 -38.68 -1.96
C PRO A 7 8.69 -37.44 -2.79
N GLN A 8 7.75 -36.49 -2.86
CA GLN A 8 8.03 -35.16 -3.40
C GLN A 8 9.24 -34.58 -2.64
N PRO A 9 10.24 -34.01 -3.33
CA PRO A 9 11.37 -33.40 -2.64
C PRO A 9 10.85 -32.29 -1.73
N ILE A 10 11.14 -32.41 -0.43
CA ILE A 10 10.88 -31.36 0.55
C ILE A 10 11.64 -30.12 0.07
N PRO A 11 11.00 -28.94 -0.08
CA PRO A 11 11.70 -27.73 -0.47
C PRO A 11 12.85 -27.49 0.51
N VAL A 12 14.08 -27.45 -0.01
CA VAL A 12 15.24 -27.11 0.80
C VAL A 12 15.15 -25.61 1.03
N HIS A 13 14.58 -25.20 2.17
CA HIS A 13 14.57 -23.79 2.56
C HIS A 13 16.02 -23.27 2.57
N GLN A 14 16.28 -22.23 1.79
CA GLN A 14 17.57 -21.56 1.79
C GLN A 14 17.86 -21.01 3.18
N GLU A 15 19.01 -21.38 3.75
CA GLU A 15 19.46 -20.78 5.01
C GLU A 15 19.96 -19.35 4.76
N TRP A 16 19.25 -18.37 5.32
CA TRP A 16 19.55 -16.95 5.14
C TRP A 16 20.65 -16.48 6.08
N THR A 17 21.88 -16.42 5.56
CA THR A 17 23.03 -15.81 6.25
C THR A 17 23.14 -14.32 5.95
N THR A 18 23.90 -13.57 6.75
CA THR A 18 24.19 -12.15 6.46
C THR A 18 24.80 -11.95 5.07
N SER A 19 25.66 -12.86 4.62
CA SER A 19 26.23 -12.81 3.27
C SER A 19 25.15 -12.94 2.19
N ALA A 20 24.21 -13.88 2.36
CA ALA A 20 23.10 -14.07 1.43
C ALA A 20 22.18 -12.82 1.35
N PHE A 21 21.93 -12.16 2.49
CA PHE A 21 21.23 -10.87 2.51
C PHE A 21 21.98 -9.81 1.72
N MET A 22 23.29 -9.70 1.91
CA MET A 22 24.12 -8.69 1.25
C MET A 22 24.29 -8.91 -0.26
N GLU A 23 24.30 -10.17 -0.70
CA GLU A 23 24.28 -10.57 -2.11
C GLU A 23 22.95 -10.22 -2.78
N ASN A 24 21.84 -10.41 -2.06
CA ASN A 24 20.49 -10.12 -2.58
C ASN A 24 19.98 -8.72 -2.25
N ARG A 25 20.82 -7.82 -1.72
CA ARG A 25 20.40 -6.49 -1.21
C ARG A 25 19.59 -5.63 -2.20
N ARG A 26 19.80 -5.82 -3.51
CA ARG A 26 19.08 -5.07 -4.57
C ARG A 26 17.66 -5.56 -4.84
N LYS A 27 17.29 -6.73 -4.31
CA LYS A 27 15.92 -7.27 -4.40
C LYS A 27 15.02 -6.76 -3.27
N PHE A 28 15.59 -6.05 -2.29
CA PHE A 28 14.84 -5.50 -1.17
C PHE A 28 14.41 -4.07 -1.46
N ASN A 29 13.11 -3.82 -1.33
CA ASN A 29 12.52 -2.48 -1.28
C ASN A 29 11.80 -2.36 0.06
N ILE A 30 12.45 -1.69 1.01
CA ILE A 30 12.01 -1.63 2.41
C ILE A 30 11.46 -0.24 2.71
N ASP A 31 10.15 -0.15 2.92
CA ASP A 31 9.46 1.10 3.23
C ASP A 31 9.63 1.47 4.71
N LEU A 32 9.94 2.74 4.97
CA LEU A 32 9.94 3.28 6.34
C LEU A 32 8.51 3.54 6.86
N ALA A 33 7.59 3.84 5.95
CA ALA A 33 6.18 4.08 6.24
C ALA A 33 5.31 3.36 5.19
N PRO A 34 5.18 2.03 5.30
CA PRO A 34 4.37 1.24 4.38
C PRO A 34 2.90 1.63 4.54
N LYS A 35 2.22 1.77 3.41
CA LYS A 35 0.79 2.07 3.33
C LYS A 35 0.20 1.31 2.16
N ILE A 36 -1.07 0.95 2.31
CA ILE A 36 -1.89 0.34 1.26
C ILE A 36 -2.92 1.37 0.80
N MET A 37 -3.72 1.04 -0.21
CA MET A 37 -4.72 1.97 -0.74
C MET A 37 -6.07 1.27 -0.80
N PHE A 38 -7.11 1.92 -0.30
CA PHE A 38 -8.46 1.50 -0.68
C PHE A 38 -8.64 1.62 -2.19
N SER A 39 -9.24 0.61 -2.81
CA SER A 39 -9.52 0.60 -4.24
C SER A 39 -10.40 1.78 -4.64
N ARG A 40 -11.28 2.27 -3.75
CA ARG A 40 -12.04 3.53 -3.87
C ARG A 40 -11.58 4.57 -2.84
N GLY A 41 -10.27 4.73 -2.66
CA GLY A 41 -9.68 5.81 -1.88
C GLY A 41 -9.38 7.04 -2.73
N SER A 42 -9.25 8.21 -2.10
CA SER A 42 -8.96 9.47 -2.78
C SER A 42 -7.68 9.41 -3.63
N LEU A 43 -6.62 8.77 -3.14
CA LEU A 43 -5.39 8.59 -3.92
C LEU A 43 -5.60 7.76 -5.19
N VAL A 44 -6.36 6.67 -5.12
CA VAL A 44 -6.60 5.81 -6.31
C VAL A 44 -7.42 6.56 -7.35
N GLU A 45 -8.46 7.29 -6.92
CA GLU A 45 -9.22 8.13 -7.85
C GLU A 45 -8.33 9.22 -8.46
N LEU A 46 -7.49 9.87 -7.64
CA LEU A 46 -6.55 10.90 -8.10
C LEU A 46 -5.56 10.34 -9.12
N LEU A 47 -4.97 9.17 -8.89
CA LEU A 47 -4.05 8.51 -9.82
C LEU A 47 -4.70 8.17 -11.16
N ILE A 48 -5.99 7.81 -11.14
CA ILE A 48 -6.78 7.51 -12.35
C ILE A 48 -7.13 8.80 -13.11
N THR A 49 -7.69 9.80 -12.43
CA THR A 49 -8.14 11.05 -13.06
C THR A 49 -6.98 11.87 -13.62
N SER A 50 -5.85 11.91 -12.89
CA SER A 50 -4.62 12.59 -13.32
C SER A 50 -3.80 11.80 -14.34
N ASN A 51 -4.16 10.54 -14.63
CA ASN A 51 -3.40 9.64 -15.52
C ASN A 51 -1.96 9.40 -15.04
N ILE A 52 -1.70 9.44 -13.72
CA ILE A 52 -0.40 9.12 -13.11
C ILE A 52 -0.24 7.61 -12.89
N ALA A 53 -1.35 6.88 -12.76
CA ALA A 53 -1.35 5.43 -12.49
C ALA A 53 -0.45 4.61 -13.44
N ARG A 54 -0.21 5.09 -14.66
CA ARG A 54 0.67 4.46 -15.65
C ARG A 54 2.15 4.37 -15.27
N TYR A 55 2.60 5.15 -14.28
CA TYR A 55 3.99 5.13 -13.82
C TYR A 55 4.28 4.05 -12.76
N ALA A 56 3.24 3.37 -12.26
CA ALA A 56 3.38 2.33 -11.25
C ALA A 56 2.51 1.11 -11.58
N GLU A 57 2.91 -0.04 -11.05
CA GLU A 57 2.09 -1.24 -11.06
C GLU A 57 1.49 -1.48 -9.67
N PHE A 58 0.28 -2.03 -9.66
CA PHE A 58 -0.49 -2.26 -8.44
C PHE A 58 -0.92 -3.72 -8.34
N GLN A 59 -0.94 -4.24 -7.12
CA GLN A 59 -1.43 -5.58 -6.82
C GLN A 59 -2.50 -5.53 -5.75
N CYS A 60 -3.50 -6.42 -5.87
CA CYS A 60 -4.53 -6.57 -4.86
C CYS A 60 -3.96 -7.26 -3.61
N ILE A 61 -4.29 -6.73 -2.43
CA ILE A 61 -4.13 -7.49 -1.20
C ILE A 61 -5.11 -8.66 -1.24
N THR A 62 -4.60 -9.87 -0.97
CA THR A 62 -5.37 -11.11 -1.16
C THR A 62 -6.04 -11.60 0.12
N ARG A 63 -5.51 -11.24 1.28
CA ARG A 63 -5.97 -11.71 2.59
C ARG A 63 -6.07 -10.53 3.56
N ILE A 64 -7.17 -10.47 4.29
CA ILE A 64 -7.34 -9.64 5.47
C ILE A 64 -7.45 -10.59 6.65
N LEU A 65 -6.64 -10.36 7.67
CA LEU A 65 -6.52 -11.24 8.82
C LEU A 65 -6.88 -10.46 10.07
N VAL A 66 -7.58 -11.10 11.00
CA VAL A 66 -7.88 -10.55 12.32
C VAL A 66 -7.43 -11.54 13.38
N TYR A 67 -6.83 -11.04 14.45
CA TYR A 67 -6.52 -11.86 15.62
C TYR A 67 -7.67 -11.78 16.61
N THR A 68 -8.36 -12.89 16.82
CA THR A 68 -9.50 -12.96 17.73
C THR A 68 -9.53 -14.31 18.45
N ASN A 69 -10.00 -14.32 19.70
CA ASN A 69 -10.08 -15.54 20.52
C ASN A 69 -8.79 -16.38 20.53
N GLY A 70 -7.65 -15.70 20.48
CA GLY A 70 -6.33 -16.30 20.51
C GLY A 70 -5.78 -16.86 19.21
N HIS A 71 -6.48 -16.75 18.08
CA HIS A 71 -5.98 -17.24 16.81
C HIS A 71 -6.19 -16.23 15.68
N ILE A 72 -5.45 -16.42 14.59
CA ILE A 72 -5.59 -15.61 13.38
C ILE A 72 -6.68 -16.22 12.52
N GLU A 73 -7.61 -15.39 12.09
CA GLU A 73 -8.71 -15.77 11.23
C GLU A 73 -8.74 -14.90 9.98
N GLN A 74 -9.04 -15.49 8.82
CA GLN A 74 -9.26 -14.72 7.60
C GLN A 74 -10.64 -14.06 7.63
N VAL A 75 -10.65 -12.75 7.41
CA VAL A 75 -11.87 -11.93 7.38
C VAL A 75 -12.62 -12.21 6.08
N PRO A 76 -13.90 -12.61 6.16
CA PRO A 76 -14.73 -12.80 4.98
C PRO A 76 -14.93 -11.48 4.20
N CYS A 77 -14.51 -11.45 2.93
CA CYS A 77 -14.59 -10.25 2.09
C CYS A 77 -15.69 -10.33 1.02
N SER A 78 -16.30 -11.51 0.83
CA SER A 78 -17.43 -11.71 -0.08
C SER A 78 -18.61 -12.37 0.62
N ARG A 79 -19.79 -12.32 -0.01
CA ARG A 79 -20.94 -13.11 0.45
C ARG A 79 -20.58 -14.60 0.52
N ALA A 80 -19.84 -15.11 -0.47
CA ALA A 80 -19.40 -16.50 -0.50
C ALA A 80 -18.50 -16.83 0.70
N ASP A 81 -17.57 -15.93 1.04
CA ASP A 81 -16.66 -16.08 2.18
C ASP A 81 -17.44 -16.09 3.51
N VAL A 82 -18.45 -15.22 3.63
CA VAL A 82 -19.32 -15.18 4.82
C VAL A 82 -20.09 -16.49 4.95
N PHE A 83 -20.51 -17.10 3.84
CA PHE A 83 -21.17 -18.41 3.87
C PHE A 83 -20.19 -19.55 4.19
N SER A 84 -18.94 -19.49 3.74
CA SER A 84 -17.95 -20.56 3.96
C SER A 84 -17.28 -20.54 5.33
N THR A 85 -17.21 -19.39 6.03
CA THR A 85 -16.53 -19.32 7.33
C THR A 85 -17.24 -20.16 8.41
N GLU A 86 -16.46 -20.90 9.21
CA GLU A 86 -16.92 -21.68 10.35
C GLU A 86 -16.93 -20.86 11.65
N ASN A 87 -16.27 -19.70 11.66
CA ASN A 87 -16.05 -18.88 12.86
C ASN A 87 -17.23 -17.94 13.18
N VAL A 88 -18.22 -17.91 12.30
CA VAL A 88 -19.45 -17.11 12.44
C VAL A 88 -20.63 -18.06 12.31
N ASN A 89 -21.54 -18.09 13.28
CA ASN A 89 -22.69 -18.98 13.21
C ASN A 89 -23.77 -18.45 12.24
N LEU A 90 -24.76 -19.27 11.87
CA LEU A 90 -25.80 -18.88 10.90
C LEU A 90 -26.60 -17.62 11.30
N VAL A 91 -26.81 -17.39 12.60
CA VAL A 91 -27.52 -16.21 13.10
C VAL A 91 -26.64 -14.97 12.94
N GLU A 92 -25.38 -15.07 13.32
CA GLU A 92 -24.39 -14.02 13.19
C GLU A 92 -24.12 -13.66 11.71
N LYS A 93 -24.09 -14.64 10.79
CA LYS A 93 -24.00 -14.38 9.35
C LYS A 93 -25.15 -13.52 8.85
N ARG A 94 -26.38 -13.79 9.31
CA ARG A 94 -27.56 -12.97 8.97
C ARG A 94 -27.48 -11.56 9.56
N MET A 95 -27.02 -11.45 10.81
CA MET A 95 -26.81 -10.15 11.47
C MET A 95 -25.79 -9.30 10.72
N LEU A 96 -24.64 -9.90 10.37
CA LEU A 96 -23.57 -9.24 9.62
C LEU A 96 -24.07 -8.78 8.25
N MET A 97 -24.69 -9.67 7.46
CA MET A 97 -25.23 -9.30 6.15
C MET A 97 -26.28 -8.18 6.22
N LYS A 98 -27.16 -8.21 7.23
CA LYS A 98 -28.15 -7.15 7.44
C LYS A 98 -27.46 -5.82 7.76
N PHE A 99 -26.48 -5.83 8.65
CA PHE A 99 -25.76 -4.64 9.06
C PHE A 99 -24.90 -4.05 7.92
N MET A 100 -24.23 -4.91 7.15
CA MET A 100 -23.45 -4.48 5.98
C MET A 100 -24.33 -3.84 4.90
N ASN A 101 -25.52 -4.40 4.63
CA ASN A 101 -26.47 -3.79 3.69
C ASN A 101 -26.95 -2.40 4.15
N PHE A 102 -27.16 -2.22 5.46
CA PHE A 102 -27.44 -0.90 6.04
C PHE A 102 -26.26 0.05 5.83
N CYS A 103 -25.03 -0.39 6.18
CA CYS A 103 -23.84 0.46 6.07
C CYS A 103 -23.53 0.89 4.62
N SER A 104 -23.81 0.06 3.61
CA SER A 104 -23.63 0.47 2.21
C SER A 104 -24.40 1.74 1.83
N LYS A 105 -25.53 2.02 2.51
CA LYS A 105 -26.44 3.13 2.19
C LYS A 105 -26.86 3.92 3.44
N PHE A 106 -26.01 3.96 4.46
CA PHE A 106 -26.41 4.50 5.77
C PHE A 106 -26.82 5.99 5.67
N GLU A 107 -26.24 6.73 4.73
CA GLU A 107 -26.58 8.15 4.48
C GLU A 107 -28.04 8.35 4.05
N GLU A 108 -28.63 7.38 3.33
CA GLU A 108 -30.05 7.37 2.95
C GLU A 108 -30.97 6.99 4.13
N GLN A 109 -30.39 6.47 5.21
CA GLN A 109 -31.08 5.84 6.35
C GLN A 109 -30.73 6.54 7.68
N SER A 110 -30.68 7.87 7.68
CA SER A 110 -30.32 8.68 8.85
C SER A 110 -31.12 8.31 10.12
N ALA A 111 -32.40 7.99 9.95
CA ALA A 111 -33.32 7.59 11.03
C ALA A 111 -32.79 6.44 11.92
N ASP A 112 -31.99 5.52 11.36
CA ASP A 112 -31.54 4.31 12.06
C ASP A 112 -30.38 4.57 13.04
N PHE A 113 -29.70 5.72 12.93
CA PHE A 113 -28.59 6.11 13.82
C PHE A 113 -28.76 7.50 14.47
N VAL A 114 -29.96 8.10 14.38
CA VAL A 114 -30.26 9.37 15.05
C VAL A 114 -30.01 9.28 16.56
N GLY A 115 -29.29 10.27 17.08
CA GLY A 115 -28.92 10.35 18.49
C GLY A 115 -27.72 9.50 18.88
N TYR A 116 -27.01 8.91 17.91
CA TYR A 116 -25.76 8.19 18.09
C TYR A 116 -24.59 8.80 17.32
N GLU A 117 -24.81 9.81 16.47
CA GLU A 117 -23.84 10.37 15.51
C GLU A 117 -22.47 10.64 16.14
N ASP A 118 -22.47 11.36 17.25
CA ASP A 118 -21.28 11.75 18.01
C ASP A 118 -20.93 10.79 19.15
N LYS A 119 -21.77 9.77 19.40
CA LYS A 119 -21.49 8.76 20.43
C LYS A 119 -20.47 7.73 19.92
N PRO A 120 -19.74 7.06 20.83
CA PRO A 120 -18.80 6.02 20.44
C PRO A 120 -19.46 4.95 19.56
N PHE A 121 -18.81 4.57 18.47
CA PHE A 121 -19.34 3.62 17.50
C PHE A 121 -19.71 2.28 18.14
N VAL A 122 -18.93 1.84 19.14
CA VAL A 122 -19.21 0.63 19.93
C VAL A 122 -20.58 0.67 20.63
N GLU A 123 -21.05 1.85 21.07
CA GLU A 123 -22.37 1.98 21.69
C GLU A 123 -23.49 1.80 20.66
N PHE A 124 -23.32 2.37 19.46
CA PHE A 124 -24.26 2.17 18.37
C PHE A 124 -24.33 0.69 17.97
N LEU A 125 -23.19 0.01 17.81
CA LEU A 125 -23.16 -1.42 17.46
C LEU A 125 -23.85 -2.30 18.51
N LYS A 126 -23.70 -1.97 19.80
CA LYS A 126 -24.44 -2.63 20.89
C LYS A 126 -25.95 -2.40 20.77
N SER A 127 -26.38 -1.19 20.40
CA SER A 127 -27.81 -0.88 20.20
C SER A 127 -28.45 -1.69 19.06
N GLN A 128 -27.65 -2.07 18.05
CA GLN A 128 -28.08 -2.89 16.91
C GLN A 128 -28.25 -4.39 17.24
N LYS A 129 -28.06 -4.78 18.52
CA LYS A 129 -28.18 -6.16 19.02
C LYS A 129 -27.24 -7.15 18.31
N LEU A 130 -26.09 -6.68 17.86
CA LEU A 130 -25.02 -7.50 17.31
C LEU A 130 -24.30 -8.26 18.43
N THR A 131 -23.82 -9.47 18.17
CA THR A 131 -23.00 -10.22 19.16
C THR A 131 -21.63 -9.57 19.33
N SER A 132 -20.97 -9.79 20.47
CA SER A 132 -19.61 -9.25 20.71
C SER A 132 -18.61 -9.67 19.63
N ASN A 133 -18.75 -10.90 19.10
CA ASN A 133 -17.95 -11.40 17.99
C ASN A 133 -18.14 -10.53 16.73
N ILE A 134 -19.39 -10.28 16.32
CA ILE A 134 -19.69 -9.45 15.14
C ILE A 134 -19.26 -7.99 15.34
N GLN A 135 -19.44 -7.44 16.54
CA GLN A 135 -18.95 -6.09 16.86
C GLN A 135 -17.43 -6.01 16.68
N HIS A 136 -16.69 -7.00 17.16
CA HIS A 136 -15.24 -7.06 17.02
C HIS A 136 -14.81 -7.10 15.54
N TYR A 137 -15.46 -7.93 14.71
CA TYR A 137 -15.22 -7.97 13.26
C TYR A 137 -15.49 -6.61 12.58
N ILE A 138 -16.60 -5.96 12.92
CA ILE A 138 -16.96 -4.68 12.31
C ILE A 138 -15.94 -3.60 12.68
N ILE A 139 -15.57 -3.48 13.96
CA ILE A 139 -14.65 -2.44 14.42
C ILE A 139 -13.23 -2.68 13.89
N HIS A 140 -12.69 -3.88 14.10
CA HIS A 140 -11.26 -4.13 13.94
C HIS A 140 -10.87 -4.65 12.56
N ALA A 141 -11.78 -5.32 11.84
CA ALA A 141 -11.47 -5.93 10.54
C ALA A 141 -12.10 -5.21 9.34
N ILE A 142 -13.26 -4.57 9.51
CA ILE A 142 -13.99 -3.91 8.41
C ILE A 142 -13.78 -2.40 8.46
N ALA A 143 -14.18 -1.76 9.56
CA ALA A 143 -14.01 -0.32 9.75
C ALA A 143 -12.54 0.04 10.01
N MET A 144 -11.82 -0.82 10.77
CA MET A 144 -10.44 -0.62 11.21
C MET A 144 -10.24 0.74 11.90
N VAL A 145 -11.16 1.04 12.83
CA VAL A 145 -11.20 2.29 13.60
C VAL A 145 -10.96 2.02 15.08
N ASP A 146 -10.55 3.04 15.82
CA ASP A 146 -10.48 2.98 17.28
C ASP A 146 -11.89 2.82 17.89
N GLU A 147 -12.00 2.07 18.99
CA GLU A 147 -13.29 1.81 19.67
C GLU A 147 -13.98 3.10 20.17
N SER A 148 -13.20 4.16 20.39
CA SER A 148 -13.69 5.47 20.81
C SER A 148 -14.14 6.39 19.67
N CYS A 149 -13.98 5.97 18.40
CA CYS A 149 -14.38 6.81 17.25
C CYS A 149 -15.89 7.10 17.27
N SER A 150 -16.30 8.20 16.65
CA SER A 150 -17.73 8.51 16.56
C SER A 150 -18.46 7.50 15.68
N THR A 151 -19.77 7.33 15.91
CA THR A 151 -20.60 6.43 15.09
C THR A 151 -20.57 6.85 13.63
N LEU A 152 -20.60 8.15 13.34
CA LEU A 152 -20.52 8.64 11.97
C LEU A 152 -19.20 8.25 11.29
N GLN A 153 -18.08 8.35 12.00
CA GLN A 153 -16.76 7.92 11.49
C GLN A 153 -16.75 6.40 11.23
N GLY A 154 -17.23 5.60 12.17
CA GLY A 154 -17.29 4.14 12.03
C GLY A 154 -18.17 3.68 10.85
N LEU A 155 -19.32 4.34 10.64
CA LEU A 155 -20.21 4.07 9.50
C LEU A 155 -19.57 4.44 8.17
N LYS A 156 -18.93 5.61 8.06
CA LYS A 156 -18.20 6.04 6.86
C LYS A 156 -17.05 5.09 6.52
N ALA A 157 -16.26 4.68 7.52
CA ALA A 157 -15.18 3.72 7.33
C ALA A 157 -15.70 2.35 6.85
N THR A 158 -16.77 1.85 7.48
CA THR A 158 -17.45 0.62 7.07
C THR A 158 -17.97 0.70 5.64
N GLN A 159 -18.60 1.82 5.27
CA GLN A 159 -19.11 2.04 3.92
C GLN A 159 -17.97 2.11 2.89
N LYS A 160 -16.87 2.82 3.17
CA LYS A 160 -15.69 2.90 2.30
C LYS A 160 -15.09 1.52 2.04
N PHE A 161 -14.97 0.69 3.08
CA PHE A 161 -14.56 -0.70 2.94
C PHE A 161 -15.49 -1.47 2.00
N LEU A 162 -16.80 -1.42 2.26
CA LEU A 162 -17.82 -2.11 1.48
C LEU A 162 -17.85 -1.71 0.00
N LEU A 163 -17.76 -0.42 -0.29
CA LEU A 163 -17.77 0.10 -1.66
C LEU A 163 -16.49 -0.27 -2.42
N SER A 164 -15.38 -0.47 -1.70
CA SER A 164 -14.09 -0.83 -2.27
C SER A 164 -13.95 -2.33 -2.60
N LEU A 165 -14.78 -3.20 -2.00
CA LEU A 165 -14.78 -4.63 -2.29
C LEU A 165 -15.13 -4.91 -3.76
N GLY A 166 -14.43 -5.87 -4.37
CA GLY A 166 -14.75 -6.35 -5.72
C GLY A 166 -14.36 -5.40 -6.86
N ARG A 167 -13.75 -4.24 -6.61
CA ARG A 167 -13.34 -3.30 -7.69
C ARG A 167 -12.26 -3.89 -8.59
N TYR A 168 -11.21 -4.46 -7.99
CA TYR A 168 -10.08 -5.09 -8.70
C TYR A 168 -9.81 -6.53 -8.27
N GLY A 169 -10.33 -6.93 -7.10
CA GLY A 169 -10.14 -8.25 -6.51
C GLY A 169 -11.07 -8.45 -5.32
N ASN A 170 -10.89 -9.55 -4.59
CA ASN A 170 -11.79 -9.90 -3.47
C ASN A 170 -11.65 -8.93 -2.28
N SER A 171 -10.43 -8.45 -1.98
CA SER A 171 -10.23 -7.47 -0.91
C SER A 171 -10.40 -6.02 -1.42
N PRO A 172 -10.64 -5.06 -0.53
CA PRO A 172 -10.82 -3.66 -0.88
C PRO A 172 -9.49 -2.92 -1.08
N PHE A 173 -8.34 -3.58 -0.93
CA PHE A 173 -7.04 -2.91 -0.91
C PHE A 173 -6.14 -3.24 -2.09
N LEU A 174 -5.35 -2.24 -2.47
CA LEU A 174 -4.24 -2.30 -3.40
C LEU A 174 -2.93 -1.97 -2.67
N CYS A 175 -1.83 -2.48 -3.19
CA CYS A 175 -0.48 -2.07 -2.85
C CYS A 175 0.29 -1.78 -4.13
N THR A 176 1.33 -0.96 -4.04
CA THR A 176 2.27 -0.75 -5.14
C THR A 176 3.27 -1.89 -5.23
N CYS A 177 3.58 -2.31 -6.45
CA CYS A 177 4.79 -3.08 -6.71
C CYS A 177 6.02 -2.25 -6.33
N TYR A 178 7.09 -2.89 -5.85
CA TYR A 178 8.35 -2.25 -5.44
C TYR A 178 8.25 -1.32 -4.21
N GLY A 179 7.13 -1.34 -3.48
CA GLY A 179 6.97 -0.57 -2.22
C GLY A 179 6.25 0.76 -2.40
N SER A 180 5.85 1.39 -1.28
CA SER A 180 5.09 2.65 -1.29
C SER A 180 5.88 3.85 -1.80
N ALA A 181 7.21 3.78 -1.77
CA ALA A 181 8.11 4.84 -2.25
C ALA A 181 7.98 5.16 -3.75
N GLU A 182 7.36 4.27 -4.55
CA GLU A 182 7.07 4.53 -5.96
C GLU A 182 6.07 5.68 -6.15
N LEU A 183 5.14 5.87 -5.20
CA LEU A 183 4.09 6.89 -5.32
C LEU A 183 4.66 8.32 -5.32
N PRO A 184 5.47 8.75 -4.34
CA PRO A 184 6.15 10.05 -4.43
C PRO A 184 6.93 10.23 -5.73
N GLN A 185 7.61 9.19 -6.21
CA GLN A 185 8.38 9.26 -7.46
C GLN A 185 7.48 9.47 -8.68
N CYS A 186 6.29 8.85 -8.73
CA CYS A 186 5.31 9.06 -9.79
C CYS A 186 4.85 10.53 -9.87
N PHE A 187 4.51 11.13 -8.73
CA PHE A 187 4.16 12.56 -8.68
C PHE A 187 5.36 13.46 -9.02
N CYS A 188 6.57 13.08 -8.57
CA CYS A 188 7.76 13.86 -8.91
C CYS A 188 8.07 13.83 -10.41
N ARG A 189 7.88 12.67 -11.06
CA ARG A 189 8.00 12.53 -12.50
C ARG A 189 7.00 13.43 -13.23
N LEU A 190 5.74 13.46 -12.78
CA LEU A 190 4.74 14.35 -13.36
C LEU A 190 5.16 15.82 -13.24
N CYS A 191 5.61 16.24 -12.07
CA CYS A 191 6.11 17.61 -11.88
C CYS A 191 7.27 17.93 -12.83
N ALA A 192 8.21 17.00 -13.05
CA ALA A 192 9.31 17.18 -14.00
C ALA A 192 8.84 17.28 -15.47
N VAL A 193 7.78 16.55 -15.85
CA VAL A 193 7.15 16.68 -17.18
C VAL A 193 6.64 18.10 -17.42
N TYR A 194 6.18 18.77 -16.36
CA TYR A 194 5.77 20.18 -16.38
C TYR A 194 6.90 21.11 -15.91
N GLU A 195 8.13 20.79 -16.29
CA GLU A 195 9.33 21.63 -16.09
C GLU A 195 9.77 21.83 -14.63
N GLY A 196 9.24 21.05 -13.69
CA GLY A 196 9.70 21.01 -12.31
C GLY A 196 11.16 20.55 -12.18
N MET A 197 11.99 21.37 -11.52
CA MET A 197 13.41 21.05 -11.31
C MET A 197 13.66 20.35 -9.98
N TYR A 198 14.47 19.29 -10.01
CA TYR A 198 14.82 18.49 -8.83
C TYR A 198 16.29 18.62 -8.44
N TYR A 199 16.55 18.91 -7.17
CA TYR A 199 17.89 18.97 -6.59
C TYR A 199 18.01 18.03 -5.39
N LEU A 200 18.52 16.81 -5.63
CA LEU A 200 18.87 15.88 -4.55
C LEU A 200 20.22 16.25 -3.94
N LYS A 201 20.45 15.83 -2.69
CA LYS A 201 21.67 16.14 -1.91
C LYS A 201 21.93 17.66 -1.75
N ARG A 202 20.89 18.48 -1.83
CA ARG A 202 20.93 19.92 -1.63
C ARG A 202 19.98 20.29 -0.49
N GLN A 203 20.53 20.82 0.59
CA GLN A 203 19.76 21.29 1.75
C GLN A 203 19.44 22.77 1.60
N VAL A 204 18.36 23.20 2.25
CA VAL A 204 18.02 24.61 2.43
C VAL A 204 18.65 25.06 3.75
N ASP A 205 19.44 26.13 3.71
CA ASP A 205 20.16 26.65 4.87
C ASP A 205 19.34 27.70 5.64
N GLY A 206 18.33 28.30 5.00
CA GLY A 206 17.48 29.31 5.62
C GLY A 206 16.43 29.88 4.68
N ILE A 207 15.49 30.62 5.26
CA ILE A 207 14.36 31.26 4.58
C ILE A 207 14.49 32.77 4.75
N PHE A 208 14.30 33.53 3.67
CA PHE A 208 14.23 34.98 3.71
C PHE A 208 12.78 35.42 3.92
N THR A 209 12.56 36.23 4.95
CA THR A 209 11.27 36.89 5.19
C THR A 209 11.40 38.40 5.06
N ASP A 210 10.30 39.06 4.68
CA ASP A 210 10.19 40.51 4.69
C ASP A 210 9.77 41.07 6.07
N GLN A 211 9.50 42.38 6.13
CA GLN A 211 9.08 43.06 7.36
C GLN A 211 7.69 42.64 7.85
N GLU A 212 6.86 42.05 6.98
CA GLU A 212 5.52 41.55 7.27
C GLU A 212 5.52 40.05 7.58
N ASN A 213 6.71 39.45 7.75
CA ASN A 213 6.90 38.02 7.95
C ASN A 213 6.36 37.16 6.80
N LYS A 214 6.42 37.67 5.57
CA LYS A 214 6.13 36.90 4.36
C LYS A 214 7.41 36.33 3.78
N CYS A 215 7.36 35.07 3.33
CA CYS A 215 8.47 34.44 2.62
C CYS A 215 8.77 35.15 1.29
N THR A 216 10.05 35.31 0.98
CA THR A 216 10.54 35.92 -0.28
C THR A 216 11.58 35.07 -1.00
N GLY A 217 12.04 33.98 -0.40
CA GLY A 217 13.06 33.13 -0.98
C GLY A 217 13.75 32.22 0.04
N ILE A 218 14.65 31.40 -0.46
CA ILE A 218 15.51 30.51 0.33
C ILE A 218 16.99 30.80 0.07
N ILE A 219 17.85 30.37 1.00
CA ILE A 219 19.29 30.26 0.78
C ILE A 219 19.71 28.80 0.79
N SER A 220 20.51 28.39 -0.18
CA SER A 220 21.06 27.04 -0.27
C SER A 220 22.46 27.07 -0.87
N ARG A 221 23.45 26.60 -0.11
CA ARG A 221 24.88 26.62 -0.44
C ARG A 221 25.39 28.03 -0.75
N GLY A 222 24.94 29.02 0.01
CA GLY A 222 25.29 30.43 -0.19
C GLY A 222 24.62 31.11 -1.38
N GLN A 223 23.79 30.40 -2.14
CA GLN A 223 23.01 30.96 -3.25
C GLN A 223 21.60 31.30 -2.79
N ARG A 224 21.14 32.51 -3.08
CA ARG A 224 19.75 32.92 -2.90
C ARG A 224 18.90 32.44 -4.08
N ILE A 225 17.73 31.90 -3.79
CA ILE A 225 16.71 31.51 -4.77
C ILE A 225 15.40 32.19 -4.33
N ASP A 226 14.87 33.08 -5.17
CA ASP A 226 13.61 33.77 -4.88
C ASP A 226 12.42 32.85 -5.18
N CYS A 227 11.40 32.89 -4.32
CA CYS A 227 10.16 32.13 -4.50
C CYS A 227 8.99 32.81 -3.79
N GLU A 228 7.78 32.63 -4.33
CA GLU A 228 6.56 33.16 -3.72
C GLU A 228 6.04 32.27 -2.60
N TRP A 229 6.14 30.95 -2.78
CA TRP A 229 5.62 29.94 -1.87
C TRP A 229 6.72 28.95 -1.50
N ILE A 230 6.68 28.45 -0.27
CA ILE A 230 7.46 27.29 0.15
C ILE A 230 6.50 26.24 0.69
N VAL A 231 6.56 25.04 0.14
CA VAL A 231 5.98 23.84 0.75
C VAL A 231 7.13 22.99 1.25
N MET A 232 7.15 22.68 2.55
CA MET A 232 8.21 21.88 3.16
C MET A 232 7.64 20.84 4.11
N GLU A 233 8.28 19.68 4.21
CA GLU A 233 7.92 18.71 5.24
C GLU A 233 8.40 19.18 6.62
N SER A 234 7.59 18.94 7.64
CA SER A 234 7.77 19.43 9.01
C SER A 234 9.17 19.22 9.61
N THR A 235 9.89 18.14 9.28
CA THR A 235 11.24 17.89 9.81
C THR A 235 12.31 18.80 9.26
N TYR A 236 12.04 19.49 8.15
CA TYR A 236 12.92 20.55 7.61
C TYR A 236 12.61 21.92 8.21
N ALA A 237 11.47 22.08 8.89
CA ALA A 237 11.05 23.36 9.43
C ALA A 237 11.84 23.72 10.70
N PRO A 238 12.14 25.01 10.90
CA PRO A 238 12.66 25.51 12.18
C PRO A 238 11.74 25.17 13.35
N VAL A 239 12.32 24.84 14.52
CA VAL A 239 11.58 24.42 15.73
C VAL A 239 10.56 25.45 16.22
N ASN A 240 10.72 26.73 15.83
CA ASN A 240 9.83 27.82 16.20
C ASN A 240 8.62 28.01 15.26
N TYR A 241 8.49 27.21 14.19
CA TYR A 241 7.38 27.33 13.22
C TYR A 241 6.15 26.53 13.62
N TYR A 242 6.28 25.60 14.56
CA TYR A 242 5.16 24.82 15.06
C TYR A 242 5.43 24.37 16.50
N THR A 243 4.38 24.39 17.32
CA THR A 243 4.46 23.99 18.73
C THR A 243 4.09 22.51 18.89
N LEU A 244 5.04 21.71 19.38
CA LEU A 244 4.80 20.31 19.75
C LEU A 244 4.15 20.20 21.14
N SER A 245 2.85 20.47 21.21
CA SER A 245 2.06 20.22 22.42
C SER A 245 1.73 18.73 22.52
N ASN A 246 2.39 18.01 23.44
CA ASN A 246 2.22 16.57 23.68
C ASN A 246 2.43 15.70 22.40
N PRO A 247 3.66 15.69 21.84
CA PRO A 247 3.95 15.05 20.57
C PRO A 247 3.58 13.58 20.60
N GLN A 248 2.61 13.21 19.76
CA GLN A 248 2.28 11.81 19.56
C GLN A 248 3.40 11.14 18.76
N ARG A 249 3.57 9.83 18.97
CA ARG A 249 4.57 9.03 18.26
C ARG A 249 3.92 7.77 17.72
N ILE A 250 4.46 7.29 16.61
CA ILE A 250 4.11 6.01 16.00
C ILE A 250 5.28 5.06 16.24
N SER A 251 4.97 3.91 16.82
CA SER A 251 5.93 2.81 16.97
C SER A 251 5.88 1.96 15.71
N ARG A 252 7.03 1.76 15.05
CA ARG A 252 7.15 0.96 13.84
C ARG A 252 8.16 -0.18 14.04
N ALA A 253 7.87 -1.32 13.44
CA ALA A 253 8.83 -2.39 13.24
C ALA A 253 8.83 -2.84 11.78
N ILE A 254 10.02 -3.16 11.28
CA ILE A 254 10.23 -3.81 9.98
C ILE A 254 10.91 -5.14 10.27
N LEU A 255 10.33 -6.22 9.77
CA LEU A 255 10.68 -7.59 10.09
C LEU A 255 10.87 -8.36 8.79
N ILE A 256 11.84 -9.28 8.76
CA ILE A 256 12.01 -10.24 7.68
C ILE A 256 11.83 -11.64 8.25
N SER A 257 10.92 -12.42 7.70
CA SER A 257 10.67 -13.82 8.07
C SER A 257 10.86 -14.78 6.89
N ASP A 258 11.06 -16.06 7.20
CA ASP A 258 11.20 -17.15 6.24
C ASP A 258 9.87 -17.80 5.80
N ALA A 259 8.76 -17.41 6.45
CA ALA A 259 7.43 -17.90 6.14
C ALA A 259 6.35 -16.85 6.42
N SER A 260 5.17 -17.09 5.84
CA SER A 260 3.96 -16.28 6.03
C SER A 260 3.40 -16.47 7.44
N ILE A 261 2.94 -15.38 8.07
CA ILE A 261 2.28 -15.39 9.40
C ILE A 261 0.99 -16.20 9.42
N TYR A 262 0.40 -16.45 8.26
CA TYR A 262 -0.76 -17.30 8.09
C TYR A 262 -0.45 -18.40 7.07
N PRO A 263 0.09 -19.57 7.50
CA PRO A 263 0.29 -20.70 6.62
C PRO A 263 -1.06 -21.21 6.10
N SER A 264 -1.05 -21.84 4.93
CA SER A 264 -2.27 -22.36 4.28
C SER A 264 -2.95 -23.49 5.05
N GLU A 265 -2.31 -24.02 6.09
CA GLU A 265 -2.87 -25.05 6.97
C GLU A 265 -3.35 -24.41 8.28
N LYS A 266 -4.54 -24.82 8.74
CA LYS A 266 -5.34 -24.22 9.81
C LYS A 266 -4.67 -24.31 11.20
N GLU A 267 -3.55 -23.60 11.41
CA GLU A 267 -2.90 -23.52 12.72
C GLU A 267 -3.58 -22.49 13.62
N ARG A 268 -3.68 -22.82 14.91
CA ARG A 268 -4.29 -21.97 15.94
C ARG A 268 -3.18 -21.48 16.85
N LEU A 269 -2.90 -20.17 16.81
CA LEU A 269 -2.01 -19.54 17.78
C LEU A 269 -2.61 -19.67 19.20
N PRO A 270 -1.78 -19.61 20.25
CA PRO A 270 -2.26 -19.60 21.64
C PRO A 270 -2.82 -18.21 22.00
N PRO A 271 -3.89 -18.13 22.82
CA PRO A 271 -4.44 -16.86 23.26
C PRO A 271 -3.44 -16.07 24.09
N THR A 272 -3.08 -14.90 23.58
CA THR A 272 -2.42 -13.83 24.33
C THR A 272 -3.46 -12.79 24.74
N SER A 273 -3.47 -12.50 26.04
CA SER A 273 -4.25 -11.42 26.64
C SER A 273 -3.23 -10.39 27.16
N GLY A 274 -3.16 -9.20 26.57
CA GLY A 274 -2.19 -8.21 27.07
C GLY A 274 -1.98 -6.94 26.25
N MET A 275 -2.25 -6.97 24.95
CA MET A 275 -1.94 -5.82 24.08
C MET A 275 -2.74 -4.57 24.46
N LYS A 276 -2.02 -3.51 24.82
CA LYS A 276 -2.60 -2.22 25.26
C LYS A 276 -3.18 -1.38 24.11
N SER A 277 -2.77 -1.65 22.87
CA SER A 277 -3.17 -0.90 21.69
C SER A 277 -3.26 -1.84 20.48
N ALA A 278 -4.15 -1.51 19.55
CA ALA A 278 -4.25 -2.23 18.28
C ALA A 278 -2.94 -2.06 17.49
N VAL A 279 -2.43 -3.17 16.97
CA VAL A 279 -1.25 -3.20 16.10
C VAL A 279 -1.70 -3.61 14.71
N THR A 280 -1.39 -2.77 13.74
CA THR A 280 -1.59 -3.07 12.32
C THR A 280 -0.39 -3.84 11.80
N VAL A 281 -0.64 -4.91 11.06
CA VAL A 281 0.40 -5.77 10.46
C VAL A 281 0.19 -5.84 8.95
N LEU A 282 1.21 -5.49 8.17
CA LEU A 282 1.23 -5.65 6.71
C LEU A 282 2.30 -6.67 6.34
N GLU A 283 1.93 -7.71 5.60
CA GLU A 283 2.84 -8.74 5.09
C GLU A 283 2.90 -8.67 3.57
N PHE A 284 4.12 -8.64 3.04
CA PHE A 284 4.41 -8.70 1.61
C PHE A 284 5.44 -9.80 1.32
N ASN A 285 5.49 -10.26 0.08
CA ASN A 285 6.44 -11.29 -0.36
C ASN A 285 7.08 -10.91 -1.71
N SER A 286 7.85 -11.84 -2.27
CA SER A 286 8.55 -11.64 -3.54
C SER A 286 7.65 -11.24 -4.72
N LYS A 287 6.37 -11.62 -4.72
CA LYS A 287 5.43 -11.24 -5.78
C LYS A 287 5.14 -9.75 -5.81
N ASN A 288 5.32 -9.05 -4.68
CA ASN A 288 5.23 -7.59 -4.60
C ASN A 288 6.53 -6.89 -5.02
N TYR A 289 7.58 -7.66 -5.37
CA TYR A 289 8.92 -7.16 -5.72
C TYR A 289 9.61 -6.37 -4.60
N VAL A 290 9.33 -6.71 -3.34
CA VAL A 290 9.90 -6.04 -2.17
C VAL A 290 10.99 -6.84 -1.45
N CYS A 291 11.10 -8.13 -1.74
CA CYS A 291 12.11 -9.02 -1.17
C CYS A 291 12.38 -10.23 -2.10
N PRO A 292 13.48 -10.98 -1.87
CA PRO A 292 13.75 -12.26 -2.54
C PRO A 292 12.64 -13.31 -2.34
N GLU A 293 12.68 -14.36 -3.18
CA GLU A 293 11.87 -15.57 -2.96
C GLU A 293 12.19 -16.20 -1.59
N ASP A 294 11.22 -16.94 -1.06
CA ASP A 294 11.26 -17.58 0.27
C ASP A 294 11.39 -16.61 1.46
N LEU A 295 11.23 -15.31 1.23
CA LEU A 295 11.18 -14.30 2.28
C LEU A 295 9.87 -13.55 2.28
N TYR A 296 9.53 -13.06 3.47
CA TYR A 296 8.39 -12.20 3.73
C TYR A 296 8.89 -10.94 4.44
N LEU A 297 8.42 -9.79 3.95
CA LEU A 297 8.67 -8.49 4.55
C LEU A 297 7.42 -8.08 5.32
N VAL A 298 7.56 -7.99 6.64
CA VAL A 298 6.44 -7.73 7.55
C VAL A 298 6.66 -6.41 8.26
N TYR A 299 5.64 -5.57 8.23
CA TYR A 299 5.62 -4.27 8.86
C TYR A 299 4.60 -4.26 9.98
N MET A 300 4.97 -3.69 11.13
CA MET A 300 4.05 -3.47 12.24
C MET A 300 4.02 -1.99 12.62
N CYS A 301 2.83 -1.48 12.91
CA CYS A 301 2.69 -0.13 13.46
C CYS A 301 1.58 -0.03 14.50
N CYS A 302 1.78 0.85 15.48
CA CYS A 302 0.77 1.25 16.44
C CYS A 302 1.04 2.65 16.98
N ARG A 303 0.05 3.23 17.66
CA ARG A 303 0.28 4.41 18.50
C ARG A 303 1.27 4.04 19.60
N SER A 304 2.28 4.89 19.81
CA SER A 304 3.29 4.63 20.84
C SER A 304 2.69 4.84 22.23
N SER A 305 2.86 3.85 23.10
CA SER A 305 2.33 3.86 24.48
C SER A 305 3.44 3.77 25.53
N ASN A 306 4.61 3.26 25.14
CA ASN A 306 5.81 3.13 25.95
C ASN A 306 6.93 4.04 25.44
N ALA A 307 8.13 3.92 26.03
CA ALA A 307 9.26 4.76 25.65
C ALA A 307 9.83 4.40 24.27
N THR A 308 9.73 3.12 23.87
CA THR A 308 10.33 2.61 22.63
C THR A 308 9.38 1.73 21.82
N ALA A 309 9.55 1.74 20.49
CA ALA A 309 8.81 0.89 19.57
C ALA A 309 9.02 -0.61 19.83
N SER A 310 10.19 -1.00 20.32
CA SER A 310 10.47 -2.39 20.69
C SER A 310 9.59 -2.85 21.84
N GLU A 311 9.41 -2.02 22.88
CA GLU A 311 8.53 -2.35 24.01
C GLU A 311 7.05 -2.42 23.58
N ASP A 312 6.61 -1.48 22.73
CA ASP A 312 5.23 -1.44 22.22
C ASP A 312 4.88 -2.67 21.37
N LEU A 313 5.82 -3.15 20.55
CA LEU A 313 5.57 -4.19 19.55
C LEU A 313 6.04 -5.59 19.96
N LYS A 314 6.75 -5.71 21.10
CA LYS A 314 7.31 -6.98 21.57
C LYS A 314 6.28 -8.11 21.65
N GLU A 315 5.13 -7.84 22.27
CA GLU A 315 4.08 -8.86 22.45
C GLU A 315 3.53 -9.34 21.11
N ALA A 316 3.35 -8.44 20.13
CA ALA A 316 2.88 -8.80 18.78
C ALA A 316 3.92 -9.64 18.03
N VAL A 317 5.21 -9.30 18.18
CA VAL A 317 6.30 -10.05 17.53
C VAL A 317 6.45 -11.45 18.15
N GLU A 318 6.44 -11.57 19.47
CA GLU A 318 6.52 -12.87 20.17
C GLU A 318 5.26 -13.73 19.94
N LEU A 319 4.11 -13.09 19.69
CA LEU A 319 2.89 -13.77 19.29
C LEU A 319 3.03 -14.40 17.90
N LEU A 320 3.55 -13.66 16.93
CA LEU A 320 3.53 -14.04 15.52
C LEU A 320 4.77 -14.79 15.03
N PHE A 321 5.92 -14.64 15.69
CA PHE A 321 7.20 -15.18 15.22
C PHE A 321 7.93 -15.99 16.28
N THR A 322 8.75 -16.94 15.82
CA THR A 322 9.79 -17.56 16.64
C THR A 322 11.00 -16.63 16.67
N THR A 323 11.45 -16.28 17.87
CA THR A 323 12.65 -15.44 18.10
C THR A 323 13.78 -16.28 18.71
N GLU A 324 15.02 -15.80 18.65
CA GLU A 324 16.17 -16.54 19.22
C GLU A 324 16.06 -16.80 20.74
N ASN A 325 15.22 -16.03 21.45
CA ASN A 325 15.02 -16.14 22.90
C ASN A 325 13.79 -16.98 23.31
N THR A 326 12.99 -17.46 22.36
CA THR A 326 11.94 -18.42 22.68
C THR A 326 12.58 -19.78 22.92
N ASP A 327 12.64 -20.20 24.19
CA ASP A 327 13.06 -21.55 24.57
C ASP A 327 12.43 -22.57 23.64
N ILE A 328 13.26 -23.46 23.10
CA ILE A 328 12.87 -24.59 22.25
C ILE A 328 12.02 -25.54 23.11
N VAL A 329 10.78 -25.16 23.39
CA VAL A 329 9.74 -26.10 23.73
C VAL A 329 9.33 -26.67 22.39
N ASP A 330 9.73 -27.92 22.18
CA ASP A 330 9.48 -28.75 21.01
C ASP A 330 7.96 -29.02 20.86
N ASP A 331 7.19 -27.95 20.70
CA ASP A 331 5.74 -28.00 20.55
C ASP A 331 5.48 -28.10 19.05
N LYS A 332 5.49 -29.34 18.56
CA LYS A 332 5.25 -29.75 17.17
C LYS A 332 3.86 -29.34 16.62
N GLN A 333 3.14 -28.46 17.32
CA GLN A 333 1.81 -27.97 17.01
C GLN A 333 1.73 -26.46 16.69
N ASN A 334 2.83 -25.69 16.82
CA ASN A 334 2.86 -24.26 16.47
C ASN A 334 4.10 -23.93 15.62
N GLN A 335 3.99 -23.98 14.29
CA GLN A 335 5.09 -23.57 13.40
C GLN A 335 4.99 -22.07 13.11
N LYS A 336 5.31 -21.23 14.10
CA LYS A 336 5.47 -19.79 13.86
C LYS A 336 6.65 -19.54 12.91
N PRO A 337 6.53 -18.62 11.93
CA PRO A 337 7.66 -18.23 11.09
C PRO A 337 8.87 -17.78 11.91
N LYS A 338 10.08 -18.08 11.43
CA LYS A 338 11.31 -17.64 12.06
C LYS A 338 11.57 -16.18 11.71
N LEU A 339 11.83 -15.36 12.72
CA LEU A 339 12.28 -13.99 12.52
C LEU A 339 13.78 -14.01 12.18
N LEU A 340 14.15 -13.49 11.00
CA LEU A 340 15.53 -13.47 10.51
C LEU A 340 16.21 -12.12 10.74
N TRP A 341 15.45 -11.04 10.63
CA TRP A 341 15.95 -9.68 10.83
C TRP A 341 14.84 -8.78 11.33
N SER A 342 15.17 -7.80 12.16
CA SER A 342 14.21 -6.80 12.64
C SER A 342 14.86 -5.45 12.92
N VAL A 343 14.10 -4.38 12.72
CA VAL A 343 14.41 -3.04 13.20
C VAL A 343 13.15 -2.42 13.82
N TYR A 344 13.36 -1.66 14.90
CA TYR A 344 12.29 -0.96 15.63
C TYR A 344 12.66 0.51 15.73
N PHE A 345 11.72 1.40 15.47
CA PHE A 345 11.94 2.84 15.62
C PHE A 345 10.64 3.58 15.89
N ASN A 346 10.77 4.71 16.57
CA ASN A 346 9.65 5.63 16.82
C ASN A 346 9.74 6.80 15.85
N GLN A 347 8.64 7.08 15.17
CA GLN A 347 8.48 8.28 14.35
C GLN A 347 7.63 9.28 15.13
N LEU A 348 7.97 10.56 15.06
CA LEU A 348 7.05 11.62 15.50
C LEU A 348 5.80 11.57 14.61
N ASP A 349 4.62 11.84 15.16
CA ASP A 349 3.38 11.97 14.39
C ASP A 349 2.98 13.45 14.32
N THR A 350 3.12 14.03 13.14
CA THR A 350 2.82 15.45 12.89
C THR A 350 1.52 15.64 12.12
N SER A 351 0.80 14.58 11.76
CA SER A 351 -0.51 14.71 11.12
C SER A 351 -1.59 15.15 12.11
N THR A 352 -1.36 14.96 13.41
CA THR A 352 -2.31 15.27 14.48
C THR A 352 -2.16 16.69 15.05
N ILE A 353 -1.24 17.50 14.51
CA ILE A 353 -0.97 18.85 14.99
C ILE A 353 -1.26 19.88 13.89
N ASN A 354 -1.59 21.11 14.31
CA ASN A 354 -1.70 22.23 13.39
C ASN A 354 -0.29 22.76 13.08
N LEU A 355 0.22 22.47 11.89
CA LEU A 355 1.61 22.81 11.52
C LEU A 355 1.77 24.28 11.09
N ASP A 356 0.74 24.91 10.54
CA ASP A 356 0.87 26.21 9.88
C ASP A 356 0.66 27.41 10.84
N GLU A 357 0.42 27.17 12.13
CA GLU A 357 -0.01 28.21 13.09
C GLU A 357 1.02 29.33 13.29
N ASP A 358 2.31 28.99 13.39
CA ASP A 358 3.39 29.94 13.65
C ASP A 358 4.30 30.18 12.41
N CYS A 359 3.85 29.73 11.24
CA CYS A 359 4.63 29.85 10.00
C CYS A 359 4.62 31.28 9.43
N PRO A 360 5.72 31.73 8.78
CA PRO A 360 5.68 32.91 7.94
C PRO A 360 4.59 32.80 6.86
N THR A 361 4.04 33.95 6.44
CA THR A 361 3.07 33.95 5.33
C THR A 361 3.73 33.37 4.08
N ALA A 362 2.97 32.55 3.33
CA ALA A 362 3.43 31.82 2.15
C ALA A 362 4.42 30.67 2.40
N VAL A 363 4.49 30.19 3.65
CA VAL A 363 5.13 28.91 4.01
C VAL A 363 4.04 27.94 4.44
N PHE A 364 4.01 26.76 3.82
CA PHE A 364 3.13 25.65 4.18
C PHE A 364 3.95 24.46 4.64
N LEU A 365 3.55 23.85 5.75
CA LEU A 365 4.18 22.65 6.26
C LEU A 365 3.35 21.40 5.93
N THR A 366 4.01 20.37 5.42
CA THR A 366 3.40 19.04 5.29
C THR A 366 3.78 18.16 6.46
N SER A 367 2.86 17.28 6.85
CA SER A 367 3.11 16.33 7.93
C SER A 367 3.92 15.14 7.43
N ASN A 368 4.63 14.51 8.34
CA ASN A 368 5.17 13.17 8.14
C ASN A 368 4.07 12.09 7.99
N PRO A 369 4.44 10.87 7.56
CA PRO A 369 3.47 9.79 7.39
C PRO A 369 2.79 9.38 8.70
N ASP A 370 1.47 9.42 8.68
CA ASP A 370 0.56 9.11 9.80
C ASP A 370 0.38 7.59 10.03
N LEU A 371 -0.50 7.26 10.98
CA LEU A 371 -0.81 5.88 11.36
C LEU A 371 -1.85 5.22 10.44
N ASP A 372 -2.60 6.01 9.67
CA ASP A 372 -3.67 5.49 8.82
C ASP A 372 -3.16 4.48 7.80
N LEU A 373 -4.01 3.54 7.41
CA LEU A 373 -3.67 2.50 6.45
C LEU A 373 -3.48 3.06 5.03
N ASP A 374 -4.22 4.12 4.69
CA ASP A 374 -4.25 4.71 3.36
C ASP A 374 -3.65 6.13 3.32
N TYR A 375 -3.89 6.84 2.21
CA TYR A 375 -3.27 8.13 1.91
C TYR A 375 -4.29 9.29 1.99
N GLU A 376 -5.42 9.09 2.66
CA GLU A 376 -6.48 10.10 2.71
C GLU A 376 -5.98 11.44 3.30
N HIS A 377 -5.24 11.38 4.41
CA HIS A 377 -4.65 12.56 5.03
C HIS A 377 -3.67 13.29 4.10
N ALA A 378 -2.76 12.56 3.46
CA ALA A 378 -1.75 13.15 2.56
C ALA A 378 -2.39 13.82 1.33
N VAL A 379 -3.40 13.18 0.72
CA VAL A 379 -4.12 13.75 -0.43
C VAL A 379 -4.92 14.98 -0.01
N LYS A 380 -5.61 14.92 1.13
CA LYS A 380 -6.35 16.06 1.68
C LYS A 380 -5.43 17.25 1.94
N GLN A 381 -4.31 17.03 2.62
CA GLN A 381 -3.33 18.08 2.92
C GLN A 381 -2.76 18.70 1.63
N ALA A 382 -2.41 17.88 0.63
CA ALA A 382 -1.92 18.38 -0.65
C ALA A 382 -2.96 19.25 -1.38
N HIS A 383 -4.24 18.85 -1.36
CA HIS A 383 -5.32 19.64 -1.94
C HIS A 383 -5.56 20.95 -1.20
N GLU A 384 -5.55 20.94 0.14
CA GLU A 384 -5.74 22.15 0.96
C GLU A 384 -4.61 23.17 0.71
N ILE A 385 -3.36 22.71 0.63
CA ILE A 385 -2.21 23.56 0.30
C ILE A 385 -2.34 24.12 -1.14
N PHE A 386 -2.70 23.28 -2.10
CA PHE A 386 -2.86 23.72 -3.49
C PHE A 386 -3.96 24.78 -3.63
N GLU A 387 -5.13 24.56 -3.04
CA GLU A 387 -6.24 25.53 -3.08
C GLU A 387 -5.86 26.86 -2.41
N ALA A 388 -5.04 26.82 -1.35
CA ALA A 388 -4.54 28.03 -0.71
C ALA A 388 -3.55 28.82 -1.60
N MET A 389 -2.72 28.11 -2.37
CA MET A 389 -1.77 28.72 -3.32
C MET A 389 -2.45 29.23 -4.59
N TYR A 390 -3.42 28.48 -5.10
CA TYR A 390 -4.07 28.69 -6.41
C TYR A 390 -5.59 28.52 -6.32
N PRO A 391 -6.31 29.47 -5.68
CA PRO A 391 -7.74 29.33 -5.44
C PRO A 391 -8.54 29.21 -6.75
N GLY A 392 -9.40 28.18 -6.83
CA GLY A 392 -10.27 27.94 -7.98
C GLY A 392 -9.61 27.28 -9.20
N GLU A 393 -8.31 26.96 -9.13
CA GLU A 393 -7.64 26.16 -10.16
C GLU A 393 -7.95 24.67 -10.00
N GLU A 394 -7.88 23.91 -11.09
CA GLU A 394 -8.12 22.46 -11.04
C GLU A 394 -6.97 21.73 -10.34
N PHE A 395 -7.27 20.96 -9.29
CA PHE A 395 -6.29 20.16 -8.60
C PHE A 395 -5.89 18.93 -9.43
N LEU A 396 -4.66 18.96 -9.94
CA LEU A 396 -4.02 17.85 -10.65
C LEU A 396 -4.84 17.34 -11.86
N PRO A 397 -5.06 18.19 -12.88
CA PRO A 397 -5.78 17.81 -14.09
C PRO A 397 -5.08 16.63 -14.80
N ARG A 398 -5.82 15.99 -15.71
CA ARG A 398 -5.31 14.86 -16.48
C ARG A 398 -4.01 15.20 -17.21
N ALA A 399 -2.94 14.45 -16.91
CA ALA A 399 -1.66 14.60 -17.59
C ALA A 399 -1.76 14.19 -19.07
N PRO A 400 -1.09 14.91 -19.99
CA PRO A 400 -1.06 14.59 -21.42
C PRO A 400 -0.45 13.20 -21.62
N ASP A 401 -0.79 12.55 -22.73
CA ASP A 401 -0.21 11.26 -23.03
C ASP A 401 1.26 11.42 -23.45
N PRO A 402 2.18 10.54 -23.02
CA PRO A 402 3.61 10.65 -23.34
C PRO A 402 3.92 10.77 -24.83
N GLU A 403 3.05 10.21 -25.68
CA GLU A 403 3.13 10.29 -27.14
C GLU A 403 2.85 11.70 -27.68
N ASP A 404 2.12 12.52 -26.92
CA ASP A 404 1.81 13.92 -27.26
C ASP A 404 2.89 14.91 -26.79
N ILE A 405 3.85 14.45 -25.97
CA ILE A 405 4.93 15.28 -25.44
C ILE A 405 6.05 15.36 -26.49
N LEU A 406 5.99 16.40 -27.35
CA LEU A 406 7.13 16.77 -28.17
C LEU A 406 8.25 17.31 -27.27
N ILE A 407 9.22 16.47 -26.92
CA ILE A 407 10.42 16.88 -26.20
C ILE A 407 11.29 17.68 -27.19
N GLU A 408 11.07 18.97 -27.30
CA GLU A 408 12.11 19.86 -27.83
C GLU A 408 13.26 19.84 -26.83
N MET A 409 14.40 19.27 -27.24
CA MET A 409 15.63 19.31 -26.46
C MET A 409 16.12 20.76 -26.41
N HIS A 410 15.54 21.56 -25.52
CA HIS A 410 16.18 22.79 -25.08
C HIS A 410 17.35 22.37 -24.20
N ASN A 411 18.56 22.62 -24.72
CA ASN A 411 19.82 22.44 -24.00
C ASN A 411 19.66 22.98 -22.58
N ASN A 412 19.95 22.13 -21.59
CA ASN A 412 20.04 22.54 -20.20
C ASN A 412 20.90 23.82 -20.11
N PRO A 413 20.48 24.86 -19.38
CA PRO A 413 21.31 26.04 -19.12
C PRO A 413 22.47 25.63 -18.21
N GLY A 414 23.51 25.09 -18.84
CA GLY A 414 24.65 24.42 -18.22
C GLY A 414 25.58 23.73 -19.22
N ASP A 415 25.16 23.58 -20.49
CA ASP A 415 25.97 22.92 -21.53
C ASP A 415 26.90 23.86 -22.32
N GLU A 416 26.95 25.15 -21.98
CA GLU A 416 27.94 26.08 -22.54
C GLU A 416 28.89 26.59 -21.45
N GLY A 417 30.04 25.93 -21.33
CA GLY A 417 31.17 26.41 -20.53
C GLY A 417 32.23 25.33 -20.32
N GLU A 418 33.37 25.49 -20.99
CA GLU A 418 34.57 24.67 -20.81
C GLU A 418 34.87 24.40 -19.33
N CYS A 419 34.66 23.16 -18.88
CA CYS A 419 35.21 22.68 -17.62
C CYS A 419 35.85 21.31 -17.86
N GLY A 420 37.08 21.18 -17.36
CA GLY A 420 38.02 20.11 -17.69
C GLY A 420 37.43 18.71 -17.52
N LYS A 421 37.89 17.82 -18.40
CA LYS A 421 37.66 16.38 -18.38
C LYS A 421 37.73 15.84 -16.95
N ILE A 422 36.58 15.47 -16.40
CA ILE A 422 36.50 14.50 -15.32
C ILE A 422 36.36 13.15 -16.03
N GLU A 423 37.40 12.32 -15.95
CA GLU A 423 37.38 10.94 -16.43
C GLU A 423 36.27 10.19 -15.68
N ASN A 424 35.15 9.98 -16.37
CA ASN A 424 34.18 8.97 -15.98
C ASN A 424 34.72 7.62 -16.44
N ASP A 425 35.29 6.88 -15.49
CA ASP A 425 35.73 5.51 -15.67
C ASP A 425 34.49 4.58 -15.71
N VAL A 426 33.77 4.65 -16.83
CA VAL A 426 32.78 3.64 -17.23
C VAL A 426 32.89 3.50 -18.75
N SER A 427 33.97 2.89 -19.21
CA SER A 427 34.08 2.43 -20.59
C SER A 427 34.05 0.89 -20.63
N SER A 428 32.98 0.40 -21.26
CA SER A 428 32.95 -0.72 -22.20
C SER A 428 34.04 -1.80 -22.05
N MET A 429 33.62 -2.98 -21.62
CA MET A 429 34.36 -4.22 -21.89
C MET A 429 33.56 -5.07 -22.88
N ASP A 430 33.97 -4.96 -24.15
CA ASP A 430 33.93 -5.95 -25.25
C ASP A 430 34.93 -5.38 -26.28
N GLY A 431 35.98 -6.01 -26.81
CA GLY A 431 36.57 -7.36 -26.72
C GLY A 431 37.91 -7.35 -27.52
N ASP A 432 38.45 -8.55 -27.78
CA ASP A 432 39.59 -8.93 -28.65
C ASP A 432 41.02 -8.82 -28.06
N GLY A 433 41.92 -9.81 -28.16
CA GLY A 433 41.92 -11.13 -28.79
C GLY A 433 43.31 -11.80 -28.68
N GLU A 434 43.40 -13.06 -29.17
CA GLU A 434 44.58 -13.94 -29.40
C GLU A 434 45.12 -14.77 -28.20
N ASN A 435 45.38 -16.09 -28.25
CA ASN A 435 45.57 -17.03 -29.37
C ASN A 435 45.51 -18.54 -28.91
N ASN A 436 45.17 -19.42 -29.87
CA ASN A 436 45.49 -20.88 -29.99
C ASN A 436 44.71 -21.89 -29.09
N THR A 437 44.16 -23.03 -29.55
CA THR A 437 44.42 -23.92 -30.70
C THR A 437 43.16 -24.72 -31.11
N ALA A 438 43.09 -25.01 -32.42
CA ALA A 438 42.46 -26.12 -33.18
C ALA A 438 41.59 -27.19 -32.46
N ASP A 439 40.42 -27.48 -33.07
CA ASP A 439 40.17 -28.77 -33.75
C ASP A 439 38.97 -28.65 -34.72
N GLU A 440 39.09 -29.34 -35.85
CA GLU A 440 38.18 -29.39 -37.01
C GLU A 440 36.98 -30.35 -36.82
N ASP A 441 36.14 -30.43 -37.86
CA ASP A 441 34.96 -31.27 -38.11
C ASP A 441 33.61 -30.64 -37.69
N GLY A 442 32.60 -30.42 -38.55
CA GLY A 442 32.40 -30.75 -39.96
C GLY A 442 30.88 -30.59 -40.27
N GLU A 443 30.59 -29.89 -41.37
CA GLU A 443 29.44 -30.05 -42.29
C GLU A 443 27.98 -30.24 -41.75
N ASN A 444 27.07 -29.32 -42.07
CA ASN A 444 26.18 -29.37 -43.27
C ASN A 444 24.92 -28.48 -43.15
N ASN A 445 24.70 -27.62 -44.17
CA ASN A 445 23.48 -27.40 -45.00
C ASN A 445 22.08 -27.40 -44.33
N THR A 446 21.06 -26.58 -44.65
CA THR A 446 20.66 -25.65 -45.73
C THR A 446 19.28 -25.11 -45.27
N ALA A 447 18.99 -23.81 -45.23
CA ALA A 447 18.35 -23.00 -46.28
C ALA A 447 16.99 -23.48 -46.83
N ASP A 448 16.08 -22.49 -46.96
CA ASP A 448 14.80 -22.40 -47.69
C ASP A 448 13.51 -22.89 -47.00
N LYS A 449 12.33 -22.31 -47.19
CA LYS A 449 11.81 -20.96 -47.56
C LYS A 449 10.27 -21.11 -47.66
N ASP A 450 9.56 -20.02 -47.42
CA ASP A 450 8.25 -19.62 -47.99
C ASP A 450 6.98 -20.47 -47.81
N GLY A 451 5.85 -19.78 -47.59
CA GLY A 451 4.53 -20.29 -47.97
C GLY A 451 3.32 -19.74 -47.20
N GLU A 452 2.85 -18.54 -47.56
CA GLU A 452 1.47 -18.08 -47.32
C GLU A 452 0.44 -19.01 -47.99
N ASN A 453 -0.76 -19.10 -47.43
CA ASN A 453 -2.00 -19.16 -48.23
C ASN A 453 -3.27 -18.89 -47.41
N ASN A 454 -4.03 -17.89 -47.86
CA ASN A 454 -5.48 -17.73 -47.67
C ASN A 454 -6.24 -18.82 -48.46
N ILE A 455 -7.49 -19.11 -48.08
CA ILE A 455 -8.65 -19.32 -48.97
C ILE A 455 -9.92 -19.35 -48.10
N ALA A 456 -10.91 -18.54 -48.49
CA ALA A 456 -12.32 -18.63 -48.14
C ALA A 456 -13.06 -19.37 -49.26
N ASP A 457 -14.20 -20.01 -48.98
CA ASP A 457 -15.34 -20.08 -49.90
C ASP A 457 -16.61 -20.59 -49.20
N GLU A 458 -17.73 -20.09 -49.72
CA GLU A 458 -19.13 -20.10 -49.26
C GLU A 458 -19.97 -21.30 -49.77
N ASP A 459 -21.27 -21.23 -49.42
CA ASP A 459 -22.48 -21.87 -49.99
C ASP A 459 -22.89 -23.27 -49.49
N GLY A 460 -24.16 -23.57 -49.14
CA GLY A 460 -25.42 -22.81 -49.20
C GLY A 460 -26.65 -23.76 -49.05
N ASP A 461 -27.83 -23.16 -48.80
CA ASP A 461 -29.22 -23.67 -48.95
C ASP A 461 -29.82 -24.70 -47.95
N GLN A 462 -31.13 -24.74 -47.63
CA GLN A 462 -32.32 -23.84 -47.62
C GLN A 462 -33.55 -24.68 -47.18
N ASN A 463 -34.61 -24.02 -46.68
CA ASN A 463 -36.06 -24.39 -46.52
C ASN A 463 -36.57 -24.36 -45.06
N ALA A 464 -37.40 -23.38 -44.62
CA ALA A 464 -38.79 -22.99 -44.99
C ALA A 464 -39.86 -23.77 -44.17
N GLN A 465 -40.54 -23.11 -43.21
CA GLN A 465 -41.99 -22.67 -43.22
C GLN A 465 -42.97 -23.83 -42.91
N GLU A 466 -43.99 -23.80 -42.03
CA GLU A 466 -45.14 -22.92 -41.73
C GLU A 466 -45.83 -23.47 -40.43
N SER A 467 -46.19 -22.70 -39.40
CA SER A 467 -47.47 -21.99 -39.10
C SER A 467 -48.76 -22.81 -38.86
N SER A 468 -49.50 -22.38 -37.81
CA SER A 468 -50.93 -22.62 -37.42
C SER A 468 -51.09 -23.48 -36.15
N GLU A 469 -52.00 -23.23 -35.19
CA GLU A 469 -53.09 -22.26 -35.03
C GLU A 469 -53.53 -22.25 -33.55
N ALA A 470 -54.18 -21.16 -33.13
CA ALA A 470 -54.79 -20.94 -31.82
C ALA A 470 -56.08 -21.76 -31.62
N ILE A 471 -56.54 -21.90 -30.36
CA ILE A 471 -57.95 -21.74 -29.94
C ILE A 471 -57.98 -21.48 -28.42
N ALA A 472 -58.62 -20.37 -28.06
CA ALA A 472 -59.05 -20.01 -26.72
C ALA A 472 -60.29 -20.84 -26.32
N ASN A 473 -60.51 -21.04 -25.03
CA ASN A 473 -61.86 -20.97 -24.49
C ASN A 473 -61.85 -20.63 -23.00
N ASP A 474 -62.94 -19.98 -22.66
CA ASP A 474 -63.20 -19.06 -21.57
C ASP A 474 -63.78 -19.76 -20.33
N GLU A 475 -64.05 -18.94 -19.32
CA GLU A 475 -65.04 -19.08 -18.24
C GLU A 475 -64.65 -19.53 -16.82
N ASN A 476 -64.91 -18.55 -15.93
CA ASN A 476 -65.11 -18.49 -14.47
C ASN A 476 -63.95 -18.14 -13.54
#